data_AF-A0A1H4GF87-F1
#
_entry.id   AF-A0A1H4GF87-F1
#
_cell.length_a   1.000
_cell.length_b   1.000
_cell.length_c   1.000
_cell.angle_alpha   90.00
_cell.angle_beta   90.00
_cell.angle_gamma   90.00
#
_symmetry.space_group_name_H-M   'P 1'
#
loop_
_entity.id
_entity.type
_entity.pdbx_description
1 polymer ?
#
loop_
_entity_poly.entity_id
_entity_poly.type
_entity_poly.pdbx_seq_one_letter_code
_entity_poly.pdbx_strand_id
1 'polypeptide(L)'
;MHEELSKTLDIILNLNNACAKKIITQEEINEQKDNLEDYKIMFFEIENILSKIERDDLDSVDDTVEALVQLHLKYSDYIWHIDQMHELVK
;
A
#
# COMPACT_ATOMS: atom_id res chain seq x y z
N MET A 1 4.55 7.73 3.76
CA MET A 1 4.18 7.26 2.40
C MET A 1 2.68 7.26 2.15
N HIS A 2 1.84 6.70 3.04
CA HIS A 2 0.38 6.73 2.85
C HIS A 2 -0.16 8.15 2.62
N GLU A 3 0.25 9.11 3.45
CA GLU A 3 -0.17 10.52 3.33
C GLU A 3 0.25 11.13 1.99
N GLU A 4 1.45 10.83 1.50
CA GLU A 4 1.97 11.30 0.23
C GLU A 4 1.21 10.71 -0.97
N LEU A 5 0.87 9.41 -0.93
CA LEU A 5 0.07 8.75 -1.96
C LEU A 5 -1.38 9.26 -1.96
N SER A 6 -1.97 9.45 -0.77
CA SER A 6 -3.30 10.05 -0.60
C SER A 6 -3.35 11.47 -1.18
N LYS A 7 -2.35 12.30 -0.86
CA LYS A 7 -2.22 13.63 -1.44
C LYS A 7 -2.05 13.60 -2.96
N THR A 8 -1.33 12.62 -3.49
CA THR A 8 -1.17 12.43 -4.94
C THR A 8 -2.51 12.14 -5.60
N LEU A 9 -3.31 11.22 -5.04
CA LEU A 9 -4.64 10.89 -5.54
C LEU A 9 -5.59 12.10 -5.50
N ASP A 10 -5.54 12.90 -4.42
CA ASP A 10 -6.33 14.12 -4.31
C ASP A 10 -5.96 15.15 -5.38
N ILE A 11 -4.66 15.33 -5.65
CA ILE A 11 -4.18 16.20 -6.72
C ILE A 11 -4.68 15.71 -8.09
N ILE A 12 -4.57 14.40 -8.37
CA ILE A 12 -5.05 13.79 -9.61
C ILE A 12 -6.55 14.01 -9.78
N LEU A 13 -7.35 13.77 -8.74
CA LEU A 13 -8.80 14.00 -8.75
C LEU A 13 -9.12 15.48 -9.05
N ASN A 14 -8.41 16.41 -8.40
CA ASN A 14 -8.61 17.84 -8.63
C ASN A 14 -8.27 18.25 -10.07
N LEU A 15 -7.15 17.74 -10.62
CA LEU A 15 -6.77 17.98 -12.01
C LEU A 15 -7.80 17.40 -12.99
N ASN A 16 -8.21 16.15 -12.78
CA ASN A 16 -9.26 15.49 -13.56
C ASN A 16 -10.62 16.22 -13.46
N ASN A 17 -10.87 16.91 -12.34
CA ASN A 17 -12.04 17.77 -12.15
C ASN A 17 -11.95 19.12 -12.87
N ALA A 18 -10.75 19.68 -13.01
CA ALA A 18 -10.52 20.90 -13.76
C ALA A 18 -10.55 20.71 -15.29
N CYS A 19 -10.29 19.49 -15.78
CA CYS A 19 -10.32 19.19 -17.20
C CYS A 19 -11.75 19.14 -17.77
N ALA A 20 -11.94 19.73 -18.96
CA ALA A 20 -13.23 19.69 -19.69
C ALA A 20 -13.63 18.27 -20.11
N LYS A 21 -12.65 17.37 -20.27
CA LYS A 21 -12.85 15.94 -20.50
C LYS A 21 -12.11 15.17 -19.40
N LYS A 22 -12.81 14.24 -18.75
CA LYS A 22 -12.22 13.32 -17.77
C LYS A 22 -11.21 12.41 -18.45
N ILE A 23 -10.01 12.34 -17.88
CA ILE A 23 -8.92 11.45 -18.30
C ILE A 23 -9.03 10.13 -17.53
N ILE A 24 -9.35 10.21 -16.24
CA ILE A 24 -9.52 9.06 -15.34
C ILE A 24 -11.00 8.96 -14.97
N THR A 25 -11.54 7.74 -14.91
CA THR A 25 -12.93 7.51 -14.50
C THR A 25 -13.10 7.66 -12.99
N GLN A 26 -14.32 7.93 -12.53
CA GLN A 26 -14.59 7.99 -11.10
C GLN A 26 -14.43 6.62 -10.42
N GLU A 27 -14.65 5.54 -11.17
CA GLU A 27 -14.47 4.16 -10.73
C GLU A 27 -13.00 3.88 -10.40
N GLU A 28 -12.08 4.16 -11.33
CA GLU A 28 -10.64 4.05 -11.10
C GLU A 28 -10.17 4.87 -9.87
N ILE A 29 -10.71 6.08 -9.69
CA ILE A 29 -10.35 6.89 -8.50
C ILE A 29 -10.86 6.24 -7.21
N ASN A 30 -12.05 5.64 -7.22
CA ASN A 30 -12.59 4.98 -6.04
C ASN A 30 -11.79 3.71 -5.71
N GLU A 31 -11.43 2.90 -6.71
CA GLU A 31 -10.57 1.74 -6.52
C GLU A 31 -9.23 2.12 -5.86
N GLN A 32 -8.63 3.23 -6.30
CA GLN A 32 -7.36 3.68 -5.70
C GLN A 32 -7.53 4.25 -4.29
N LYS A 33 -8.71 4.76 -3.92
CA LYS A 33 -9.00 5.13 -2.53
C LYS A 33 -9.12 3.91 -1.63
N ASP A 34 -9.80 2.87 -2.11
CA ASP A 34 -9.94 1.62 -1.38
C ASP A 34 -8.56 0.96 -1.19
N ASN A 35 -7.75 0.92 -2.25
CA ASN A 35 -6.37 0.44 -2.19
C ASN A 35 -5.50 1.20 -1.17
N LEU A 36 -5.72 2.51 -0.99
CA LEU A 36 -4.97 3.31 -0.02
C LEU A 36 -5.33 2.97 1.43
N GLU A 37 -6.59 2.66 1.71
CA GLU A 37 -6.98 2.24 3.06
C GLU A 37 -6.38 0.87 3.39
N ASP A 38 -6.35 -0.06 2.42
CA ASP A 38 -5.68 -1.35 2.58
C ASP A 38 -4.16 -1.17 2.82
N TYR A 39 -3.53 -0.27 2.07
CA TYR A 39 -2.12 0.06 2.22
C TYR A 39 -1.78 0.60 3.62
N LYS A 40 -2.69 1.38 4.22
CA LYS A 40 -2.53 1.89 5.59
C LYS A 40 -2.51 0.76 6.61
N ILE A 41 -3.39 -0.24 6.46
CA ILE A 41 -3.47 -1.40 7.35
C ILE A 41 -2.20 -2.25 7.24
N MET A 42 -1.74 -2.49 6.01
CA MET A 42 -0.54 -3.29 5.72
C MET A 42 0.71 -2.77 6.45
N PHE A 43 0.86 -1.45 6.62
CA PHE A 43 2.00 -0.90 7.37
C PHE A 43 2.03 -1.37 8.83
N PHE A 44 0.87 -1.39 9.50
CA PHE A 44 0.76 -1.92 10.86
C PHE A 44 1.06 -3.43 10.92
N GLU A 45 0.68 -4.18 9.89
CA GLU A 45 0.98 -5.61 9.81
C GLU A 45 2.49 -5.87 9.67
N ILE A 46 3.19 -5.07 8.85
CA ILE A 46 4.64 -5.12 8.72
C ILE A 46 5.30 -4.80 10.07
N GLU A 47 4.89 -3.72 10.74
CA GLU A 47 5.42 -3.36 12.07
C GLU A 47 5.21 -4.47 13.11
N ASN A 48 4.06 -5.13 13.08
CA ASN A 48 3.78 -6.26 13.97
C ASN A 48 4.69 -7.46 13.69
N ILE A 49 4.93 -7.80 12.42
CA ILE A 49 5.83 -8.89 12.05
C ILE A 49 7.27 -8.56 12.48
N LEU A 50 7.73 -7.33 12.20
CA LEU A 50 9.05 -6.86 12.62
C LEU A 50 9.21 -6.90 14.15
N SER A 51 8.19 -6.46 14.89
CA SER A 51 8.21 -6.48 16.36
C SER A 51 8.32 -7.90 16.91
N LYS A 52 7.69 -8.90 16.27
CA LYS A 52 7.83 -10.31 16.65
C LYS A 52 9.26 -10.82 16.42
N ILE A 53 9.85 -10.45 15.28
CA ILE A 53 11.22 -10.82 14.93
C ILE A 53 12.22 -10.18 15.90
N GLU A 54 12.09 -8.88 16.19
CA GLU A 54 13.01 -8.16 17.08
C GLU A 54 12.99 -8.64 18.54
N ARG A 55 11.84 -9.15 19.01
CA ARG A 55 11.68 -9.60 20.39
C ARG A 55 12.20 -11.01 20.65
N ASP A 56 12.69 -11.70 19.62
CA ASP A 56 12.97 -13.13 19.65
C ASP A 56 11.74 -13.94 20.13
N ASP A 57 10.51 -13.46 19.86
CA ASP A 57 9.25 -14.19 20.13
C ASP A 57 9.06 -15.37 19.13
N LEU A 58 10.17 -15.89 18.59
CA LEU A 58 10.25 -16.94 17.59
C LEU A 58 10.97 -18.12 18.24
N ASP A 59 10.19 -19.08 18.72
CA ASP A 59 10.69 -20.21 19.52
C ASP A 59 11.46 -21.24 18.68
N SER A 60 11.37 -21.17 17.34
CA SER A 60 12.02 -22.12 16.43
C SER A 60 12.51 -21.50 15.11
N VAL A 61 13.35 -22.28 14.41
CA VAL A 61 13.78 -21.97 13.04
C VAL A 61 12.58 -21.89 12.08
N ASP A 62 11.59 -22.75 12.27
CA ASP A 62 10.39 -22.78 11.43
C ASP A 62 9.55 -21.50 11.62
N ASP A 63 9.38 -21.05 12.87
CA ASP A 63 8.69 -19.78 13.17
C ASP A 63 9.42 -18.58 12.56
N THR A 64 10.75 -18.61 12.57
CA THR A 64 11.58 -17.58 11.93
C THR A 64 11.38 -17.56 10.43
N VAL A 65 11.40 -18.73 9.79
CA VAL A 65 11.14 -18.84 8.34
C VAL A 65 9.72 -18.35 8.01
N GLU A 66 8.72 -18.71 8.80
CA GLU A 66 7.35 -18.25 8.62
C GLU A 66 7.25 -16.72 8.71
N ALA A 67 7.84 -16.10 9.73
CA ALA A 67 7.83 -14.65 9.90
C ALA A 67 8.49 -13.93 8.71
N LEU A 68 9.61 -14.45 8.20
CA LEU A 68 10.28 -13.90 7.02
C LEU A 68 9.44 -14.04 5.74
N VAL A 69 8.74 -15.17 5.57
CA VAL A 69 7.82 -15.36 4.44
C VAL A 69 6.65 -14.39 4.52
N GLN A 70 6.05 -14.22 5.70
CA GLN A 70 4.97 -13.24 5.91
C GLN A 70 5.44 -11.82 5.59
N LEU A 71 6.64 -11.45 6.06
CA LEU A 71 7.23 -10.14 5.77
C LEU A 71 7.47 -9.93 4.27
N HIS A 72 7.98 -10.94 3.57
CA HIS A 72 8.16 -10.88 2.11
C HIS A 72 6.84 -10.67 1.36
N LEU A 73 5.77 -11.37 1.76
CA LEU A 73 4.44 -11.18 1.17
C LEU A 73 3.96 -9.75 1.38
N LYS A 74 4.10 -9.20 2.60
CA LYS A 74 3.70 -7.81 2.87
C LYS A 74 4.51 -6.78 2.12
N TYR A 75 5.80 -7.00 1.90
CA TYR A 75 6.58 -6.12 1.01
C TYR A 75 6.18 -6.25 -0.46
N SER A 76 5.75 -7.43 -0.90
CA SER A 76 5.24 -7.60 -2.27
C SER A 76 3.93 -6.84 -2.46
N ASP A 77 3.02 -6.90 -1.48
CA ASP A 77 1.79 -6.11 -1.45
C ASP A 77 2.11 -4.60 -1.46
N TYR A 78 3.10 -4.18 -0.67
CA TYR A 78 3.54 -2.79 -0.63
C TYR A 78 3.99 -2.28 -2.00
N ILE A 79 4.83 -3.06 -2.69
CA ILE A 79 5.30 -2.72 -4.04
C ILE A 79 4.12 -2.61 -4.99
N TRP A 80 3.17 -3.55 -4.93
CA TRP A 80 1.99 -3.54 -5.77
C TRP A 80 1.17 -2.25 -5.60
N HIS A 81 0.93 -1.78 -4.37
CA HIS A 81 0.21 -0.53 -4.13
C HIS A 81 0.92 0.69 -4.73
N ILE A 82 2.26 0.74 -4.67
CA ILE A 82 3.05 1.81 -5.28
C ILE A 82 2.94 1.75 -6.82
N ASP A 83 3.00 0.54 -7.39
CA ASP A 83 2.87 0.34 -8.84
C ASP A 83 1.50 0.76 -9.36
N GLN A 84 0.41 0.51 -8.61
CA GLN A 84 -0.93 0.99 -8.96
C GLN A 84 -0.99 2.52 -9.07
N MET A 85 -0.42 3.21 -8.07
CA MET A 85 -0.35 4.67 -8.09
C MET A 85 0.56 5.19 -9.22
N HIS A 86 1.65 4.50 -9.51
CA HIS A 86 2.54 4.84 -10.62
C HIS A 86 1.83 4.73 -11.97
N GLU A 87 1.10 3.64 -12.24
CA GLU A 87 0.35 3.49 -13.49
C GLU A 87 -0.81 4.48 -13.60
N LEU A 88 -1.41 4.92 -12.48
CA LEU A 88 -2.43 5.98 -12.50
C LEU A 88 -1.85 7.34 -12.94
N VAL A 89 -0.58 7.61 -12.64
CA VAL A 89 0.09 8.90 -12.93
C VAL A 89 0.67 8.97 -14.34
N LYS A 90 1.07 7.83 -14.90
CA LYS A 90 1.80 7.70 -16.17
C LYS A 90 0.96 8.06 -17.40
#